data_AF-A0A931DQ06-F1
#
_entry.id   AF-A0A931DQ06-F1
#
_cell.length_a   1.000
_cell.length_b   1.000
_cell.length_c   1.000
_cell.angle_alpha   90.00
_cell.angle_beta   90.00
_cell.angle_gamma   90.00
#
_symmetry.space_group_name_H-M   'P 1'
#
loop_
_entity.id
_entity.type
_entity.pdbx_description
1 polymer ?
#
loop_
_entity_poly.entity_id
_entity_poly.type
_entity_poly.pdbx_seq_one_letter_code
_entity_poly.pdbx_strand_id
1 'polypeptide(L)'
;MSEFFALRIVHTGRLPLFAFFVAFIVTFVLTRVNVRLIRADVRWWFRNVKAGDVHIHHVVFGVVLMLVGGVAGFAVPDDYTGFVIAAAVVFGMGSALVLDEFALILHLRDVYWTEKGRASVDAVFVAIALTGMLLLGVRPVGFEGIEPGPGPGPAGLPLTAFYFASLVLNLVLAVVTLLKGKIWTGLIGLFVPFLLLVGAIRVARPASPWARWWYAPGSRKHRSAVWHEERFRRPLIRGKIWVQEFIAGRHDLIPPELRHRRLGRTDHEGAVDRSRRRSEPPARHPSEHN
;
A
#
# COMPACT_ATOMS: atom_id res chain seq x y z
N MET A 1 -10.86 31.14 1.60
CA MET A 1 -10.06 29.97 2.02
C MET A 1 -9.69 29.99 3.51
N SER A 2 -9.47 31.16 4.12
CA SER A 2 -9.14 31.31 5.55
C SER A 2 -10.27 30.89 6.51
N GLU A 3 -11.53 31.25 6.25
CA GLU A 3 -12.66 30.89 7.14
C GLU A 3 -12.94 29.39 7.17
N PHE A 4 -12.91 28.72 6.03
CA PHE A 4 -13.11 27.26 5.95
C PHE A 4 -12.01 26.51 6.72
N PHE A 5 -10.76 26.94 6.59
CA PHE A 5 -9.62 26.38 7.32
C PHE A 5 -9.76 26.59 8.83
N ALA A 6 -10.12 27.81 9.25
CA ALA A 6 -10.35 28.12 10.66
C ALA A 6 -11.50 27.27 11.23
N LEU A 7 -12.67 27.24 10.58
CA LEU A 7 -13.88 26.58 11.08
C LEU A 7 -13.80 25.05 11.07
N ARG A 8 -13.16 24.45 10.07
CA ARG A 8 -13.15 22.97 9.91
C ARG A 8 -11.90 22.31 10.47
N ILE A 9 -10.79 23.02 10.66
CA ILE A 9 -9.51 22.43 11.09
C ILE A 9 -9.07 22.99 12.44
N VAL A 10 -9.06 24.31 12.62
CA VAL A 10 -8.61 24.94 13.86
C VAL A 10 -9.66 24.76 14.96
N HIS A 11 -10.93 25.10 14.69
CA HIS A 11 -12.01 25.02 15.68
C HIS A 11 -12.51 23.61 15.99
N THR A 12 -12.18 22.60 15.18
CA THR A 12 -12.55 21.20 15.40
C THR A 12 -11.47 20.39 16.13
N GLY A 13 -10.37 21.03 16.56
CA GLY A 13 -9.24 20.36 17.20
C GLY A 13 -8.42 19.46 16.27
N ARG A 14 -8.63 19.56 14.95
CA ARG A 14 -7.96 18.69 13.94
C ARG A 14 -6.62 19.25 13.46
N LEU A 15 -6.18 20.38 14.00
CA LEU A 15 -4.95 21.05 13.59
C LEU A 15 -3.69 20.16 13.72
N PRO A 16 -3.50 19.37 14.80
CA PRO A 16 -2.37 18.44 14.87
C PRO A 16 -2.44 17.35 13.79
N LEU A 17 -3.62 16.77 13.55
CA LEU A 17 -3.82 15.77 12.50
C LEU A 17 -3.53 16.35 11.10
N PHE A 18 -3.87 17.62 10.88
CA PHE A 18 -3.61 18.31 9.61
C PHE A 18 -2.11 18.55 9.43
N ALA A 19 -1.43 18.98 10.48
CA ALA A 19 0.01 19.16 10.49
C ALA A 19 0.76 17.83 10.23
N PHE A 20 0.32 16.74 10.87
CA PHE A 20 0.79 15.38 10.58
C PHE A 20 0.63 15.05 9.10
N PHE A 21 -0.55 15.28 8.52
CA PHE A 21 -0.87 14.94 7.13
C PHE A 21 0.00 15.70 6.12
N VAL A 22 0.16 17.01 6.33
CA VAL A 22 1.02 17.84 5.48
C VAL A 22 2.48 17.41 5.61
N ALA A 23 2.99 17.25 6.83
CA ALA A 23 4.36 16.81 7.08
C ALA A 23 4.65 15.45 6.44
N PHE A 24 3.71 14.52 6.54
CA PHE A 24 3.77 13.21 5.92
C PHE A 24 3.91 13.30 4.39
N ILE A 25 3.01 14.03 3.72
CA ILE A 25 3.02 14.16 2.26
C ILE A 25 4.31 14.84 1.80
N VAL A 26 4.68 15.96 2.41
CA VAL A 26 5.87 16.73 2.04
C VAL A 26 7.12 15.87 2.21
N THR A 27 7.26 15.19 3.35
CA THR A 27 8.42 14.31 3.61
C THR A 27 8.51 13.20 2.58
N PHE A 28 7.40 12.52 2.28
CA PHE A 28 7.37 11.44 1.29
C PHE A 28 7.74 11.93 -0.11
N VAL A 29 7.22 13.08 -0.54
CA VAL A 29 7.56 13.65 -1.85
C VAL A 29 9.04 14.03 -1.89
N LEU A 30 9.56 14.67 -0.83
CA LEU A 30 10.96 15.07 -0.75
C LEU A 30 11.90 13.86 -0.77
N THR A 31 11.62 12.80 -0.02
CA THR A 31 12.44 11.58 -0.07
C THR A 31 12.41 10.95 -1.45
N ARG A 32 11.23 10.90 -2.09
CA ARG A 32 11.10 10.33 -3.43
C ARG A 32 11.87 11.11 -4.48
N VAL A 33 11.79 12.45 -4.43
CA VAL A 33 12.57 13.34 -5.29
C VAL A 33 14.06 13.16 -5.04
N ASN A 34 14.48 13.07 -3.78
CA ASN A 34 15.88 12.88 -3.41
C ASN A 34 16.45 11.57 -3.97
N VAL A 35 15.75 10.44 -3.77
CA VAL A 35 16.15 9.14 -4.34
C VAL A 35 16.21 9.21 -5.88
N ARG A 36 15.29 9.93 -6.52
CA ARG A 36 15.30 10.12 -7.97
C ARG A 36 16.51 10.92 -8.44
N LEU A 37 16.86 12.01 -7.74
CA LEU A 37 18.03 12.82 -8.06
C LEU A 37 19.34 12.03 -7.88
N ILE A 38 19.44 11.24 -6.81
CA ILE A 38 20.58 10.34 -6.59
C ILE A 38 20.71 9.33 -7.75
N ARG A 39 19.61 8.71 -8.18
CA ARG A 39 19.62 7.78 -9.33
C ARG A 39 19.92 8.44 -10.66
N ALA A 40 19.60 9.72 -10.81
CA ALA A 40 19.88 10.51 -12.00
C ALA A 40 21.32 11.07 -12.03
N ASP A 41 22.17 10.69 -11.06
CA ASP A 41 23.55 11.16 -10.89
C ASP A 41 23.67 12.71 -10.83
N VAL A 42 22.61 13.37 -10.37
CA VAL A 42 22.61 14.82 -10.17
C VAL A 42 23.29 15.11 -8.84
N ARG A 43 24.40 15.85 -8.87
CA ARG A 43 25.11 16.28 -7.66
C ARG A 43 24.23 17.25 -6.84
N TRP A 44 23.52 16.72 -5.85
CA TRP A 44 22.76 17.47 -4.84
C TRP A 44 23.24 17.14 -3.41
N TRP A 45 22.88 17.99 -2.45
CA TRP A 45 23.39 18.06 -1.06
C TRP A 45 23.29 16.78 -0.21
N PHE A 46 22.35 15.86 -0.46
CA PHE A 46 22.16 14.65 0.36
C PHE A 46 22.78 13.42 -0.30
N ARG A 47 23.87 12.92 0.28
CA ARG A 47 24.54 11.69 -0.13
C ARG A 47 24.13 10.54 0.79
N ASN A 48 24.20 9.30 0.31
CA ASN A 48 23.94 8.11 1.13
C ASN A 48 24.75 8.16 2.44
N VAL A 49 24.07 8.05 3.58
CA VAL A 49 24.71 7.97 4.89
C VAL A 49 25.22 6.53 5.06
N LYS A 50 26.55 6.37 4.99
CA LYS A 50 27.22 5.11 5.31
C LYS A 50 27.95 5.28 6.63
N ALA A 51 27.67 4.41 7.60
CA ALA A 51 28.47 4.29 8.82
C ALA A 51 29.35 3.04 8.64
N GLY A 52 30.57 3.21 8.12
CA GLY A 52 31.45 2.10 7.75
C GLY A 52 30.84 1.24 6.63
N ASP A 53 30.80 -0.08 6.83
CA ASP A 53 30.22 -1.05 5.88
C ASP A 53 28.68 -1.20 6.00
N VAL A 54 28.05 -0.54 6.99
CA VAL A 54 26.60 -0.67 7.24
C VAL A 54 25.84 0.43 6.52
N HIS A 55 24.98 0.02 5.59
CA HIS A 55 24.02 0.88 4.91
C HIS A 55 22.81 1.14 5.81
N ILE A 56 22.76 2.32 6.43
CA ILE A 56 21.61 2.74 7.26
C ILE A 56 20.49 3.17 6.31
N HIS A 57 19.40 2.41 6.31
CA HIS A 57 18.19 2.78 5.60
C HIS A 57 17.48 3.90 6.35
N HIS A 58 16.89 4.85 5.62
CA HIS A 58 16.21 5.99 6.22
C HIS A 58 14.97 5.60 7.06
N VAL A 59 14.49 4.37 6.91
CA VAL A 59 13.50 3.73 7.79
C VAL A 59 13.91 3.78 9.26
N VAL A 60 15.21 3.70 9.58
CA VAL A 60 15.70 3.74 10.98
C VAL A 60 15.45 5.12 11.59
N PHE A 61 15.77 6.19 10.86
CA PHE A 61 15.43 7.55 11.27
C PHE A 61 13.91 7.72 11.38
N GLY A 62 13.16 7.11 10.45
CA GLY A 62 11.71 7.07 10.49
C GLY A 62 11.16 6.51 11.80
N VAL A 63 11.66 5.35 12.24
CA VAL A 63 11.26 4.72 13.51
C VAL A 63 11.58 5.62 14.70
N VAL A 64 12.77 6.22 14.74
CA VAL A 64 13.15 7.14 15.83
C VAL A 64 12.22 8.35 15.88
N LEU A 65 11.94 8.99 14.74
CA LEU A 65 11.01 10.12 14.67
C LEU A 65 9.59 9.72 15.06
N MET A 66 9.11 8.53 14.65
CA MET A 66 7.80 8.01 15.08
C MET A 66 7.74 7.82 16.60
N LEU A 67 8.78 7.27 17.22
CA LEU A 67 8.82 7.08 18.67
C LEU A 67 8.84 8.43 19.40
N VAL A 68 9.71 9.36 18.98
CA VAL A 68 9.82 10.69 19.58
C VAL A 68 8.50 11.46 19.42
N GLY A 69 7.97 11.54 18.21
CA GLY A 69 6.72 12.26 17.93
C GLY A 69 5.51 11.62 18.61
N GLY A 70 5.42 10.29 18.63
CA GLY A 70 4.33 9.58 19.29
C GLY A 70 4.34 9.73 20.81
N VAL A 71 5.51 9.51 21.44
CA VAL A 71 5.66 9.69 22.90
C VAL A 71 5.44 11.15 23.30
N ALA A 72 6.00 12.12 22.54
CA ALA A 72 5.75 13.54 22.78
C ALA A 72 4.26 13.87 22.65
N GLY A 73 3.55 13.29 21.68
CA GLY A 73 2.11 13.48 21.51
C GLY A 73 1.28 12.98 22.68
N PHE A 74 1.75 12.00 23.45
CA PHE A 74 1.09 11.52 24.67
C PHE A 74 1.54 12.27 25.94
N ALA A 75 2.77 12.78 25.95
CA ALA A 75 3.36 13.41 27.13
C ALA A 75 3.02 14.91 27.24
N VAL A 76 2.78 15.58 26.11
CA VAL A 76 2.46 17.00 26.05
C VAL A 76 0.98 17.23 26.38
N PRO A 77 0.64 18.06 27.39
CA PRO A 77 -0.74 18.40 27.67
C PRO A 77 -1.40 19.17 26.52
N ASP A 78 -2.70 18.97 26.32
CA ASP A 78 -3.46 19.54 25.19
C ASP A 78 -3.41 21.09 25.13
N ASP A 79 -3.24 21.75 26.28
CA ASP A 79 -3.12 23.21 26.38
C ASP A 79 -1.88 23.76 25.64
N TYR A 80 -0.86 22.93 25.43
CA TYR A 80 0.37 23.29 24.73
C TYR A 80 0.27 23.02 23.23
N THR A 81 -0.69 23.68 22.56
CA THR A 81 -1.03 23.42 21.15
C THR A 81 0.17 23.41 20.20
N GLY A 82 1.15 24.30 20.38
CA GLY A 82 2.36 24.35 19.54
C GLY A 82 3.21 23.08 19.65
N PHE A 83 3.37 22.53 20.85
CA PHE A 83 4.13 21.31 21.08
C PHE A 83 3.38 20.07 20.59
N VAL A 84 2.05 20.04 20.74
CA VAL A 84 1.21 18.96 20.18
C VAL A 84 1.31 18.94 18.65
N ILE A 85 1.29 20.10 17.99
CA ILE A 85 1.49 20.23 16.54
C ILE A 85 2.89 19.76 16.15
N ALA A 86 3.93 20.18 16.88
CA ALA A 86 5.30 19.78 16.60
C ALA A 86 5.47 18.25 16.72
N ALA A 87 4.90 17.64 17.76
CA ALA A 87 4.88 16.19 17.94
C ALA A 87 4.19 15.48 16.76
N ALA A 88 3.05 16.00 16.31
CA ALA A 88 2.32 15.48 15.15
C ALA A 88 3.11 15.61 13.84
N VAL A 89 3.83 16.72 13.63
CA VAL A 89 4.73 16.91 12.48
C VAL A 89 5.86 15.89 12.50
N VAL A 90 6.55 15.75 13.64
CA VAL A 90 7.66 14.79 13.81
C VAL A 90 7.17 13.37 13.56
N PHE A 91 6.01 13.01 14.10
CA PHE A 91 5.38 11.71 13.87
C PHE A 91 5.03 11.49 12.38
N GLY A 92 4.53 12.52 11.70
CA GLY A 92 4.22 12.50 10.27
C GLY A 92 5.45 12.31 9.39
N MET A 93 6.54 13.02 9.68
CA MET A 93 7.82 12.84 9.02
C MET A 93 8.34 11.40 9.20
N GLY A 94 8.34 10.90 10.45
CA GLY A 94 8.77 9.55 10.74
C GLY A 94 7.97 8.49 9.99
N SER A 95 6.65 8.63 9.99
CA SER A 95 5.72 7.73 9.29
C SER A 95 5.97 7.70 7.78
N ALA A 96 6.28 8.85 7.16
CA ALA A 96 6.59 8.94 5.74
C ALA A 96 7.88 8.20 5.39
N LEU A 97 8.94 8.36 6.19
CA LEU A 97 10.21 7.65 6.01
C LEU A 97 10.04 6.14 6.15
N VAL A 98 9.23 5.68 7.09
CA VAL A 98 8.95 4.25 7.27
C VAL A 98 8.16 3.69 6.09
N LEU A 99 7.14 4.41 5.60
CA LEU A 99 6.32 3.95 4.49
C LEU A 99 7.01 4.01 3.12
N ASP A 100 8.02 4.85 2.92
CA ASP A 100 8.81 4.83 1.67
C ASP A 100 9.56 3.50 1.49
N GLU A 101 9.98 2.86 2.59
CA GLU A 101 10.63 1.53 2.61
C GLU A 101 9.68 0.39 3.00
N PHE A 102 8.37 0.60 2.89
CA PHE A 102 7.36 -0.40 3.29
C PHE A 102 7.59 -1.78 2.65
N ALA A 103 8.08 -1.81 1.41
CA ALA A 103 8.40 -3.05 0.70
C ALA A 103 9.48 -3.88 1.42
N LEU A 104 10.49 -3.22 1.99
CA LEU A 104 11.60 -3.85 2.74
C LEU A 104 11.11 -4.43 4.07
N ILE A 105 10.22 -3.72 4.77
CA ILE A 105 9.64 -4.14 6.05
C ILE A 105 8.78 -5.40 5.87
N LEU A 106 7.95 -5.44 4.82
CA LEU A 106 7.10 -6.60 4.57
C LEU A 106 7.86 -7.81 4.00
N HIS A 107 8.92 -7.58 3.23
CA HIS A 107 9.67 -8.64 2.57
C HIS A 107 11.16 -8.48 2.87
N LEU A 108 11.61 -9.10 3.96
CA LEU A 108 13.01 -9.08 4.40
C LEU A 108 14.00 -9.75 3.41
N ARG A 109 13.52 -10.49 2.39
CA ARG A 109 14.39 -11.07 1.36
C ARG A 109 14.35 -10.18 0.12
N ASP A 110 15.51 -9.57 -0.13
CA ASP A 110 15.86 -8.71 -1.24
C ASP A 110 15.86 -9.48 -2.58
N VAL A 111 14.72 -10.08 -2.98
CA VAL A 111 14.62 -10.98 -4.16
C VAL A 111 13.37 -10.68 -5.02
N TYR A 112 12.62 -9.60 -4.80
CA TYR A 112 11.46 -9.26 -5.64
C TYR A 112 11.70 -8.11 -6.64
N TRP A 113 12.94 -8.02 -7.13
CA TRP A 113 13.44 -6.98 -8.04
C TRP A 113 12.68 -6.92 -9.37
N THR A 114 11.73 -6.00 -9.43
CA THR A 114 11.42 -5.09 -10.58
C THR A 114 10.23 -4.18 -10.23
N GLU A 115 9.46 -4.49 -9.17
CA GLU A 115 8.31 -3.68 -8.73
C GLU A 115 8.60 -2.76 -7.52
N LYS A 116 9.87 -2.53 -7.16
CA LYS A 116 10.32 -1.89 -5.90
C LYS A 116 9.67 -0.53 -5.59
N GLY A 117 9.19 0.21 -6.61
CA GLY A 117 8.51 1.48 -6.40
C GLY A 117 7.01 1.40 -6.11
N ARG A 118 6.32 0.30 -6.47
CA ARG A 118 4.84 0.27 -6.51
C ARG A 118 4.19 -0.03 -5.16
N ALA A 119 4.77 -0.93 -4.37
CA ALA A 119 4.19 -1.35 -3.09
C ALA A 119 4.22 -0.22 -2.04
N SER A 120 5.34 0.50 -1.93
CA SER A 120 5.45 1.67 -1.03
C SER A 120 4.49 2.79 -1.44
N VAL A 121 4.36 3.04 -2.75
CA VAL A 121 3.42 4.03 -3.29
C VAL A 121 1.98 3.66 -2.96
N ASP A 122 1.61 2.37 -3.09
CA ASP A 122 0.28 1.89 -2.74
C ASP A 122 -0.04 2.07 -1.25
N ALA A 123 0.93 1.77 -0.36
CA ALA A 123 0.78 1.97 1.07
C ALA A 123 0.59 3.46 1.42
N VAL A 124 1.34 4.35 0.78
CA VAL A 124 1.25 5.79 0.97
C VAL A 124 -0.08 6.35 0.49
N PHE A 125 -0.59 5.90 -0.66
CA PHE A 125 -1.93 6.31 -1.12
C PHE A 125 -3.03 5.89 -0.15
N VAL A 126 -2.92 4.69 0.45
CA VAL A 126 -3.86 4.23 1.48
C VAL A 126 -3.76 5.10 2.73
N ALA A 127 -2.55 5.42 3.20
CA ALA A 127 -2.33 6.30 4.34
C ALA A 127 -2.93 7.70 4.09
N ILE A 128 -2.65 8.29 2.92
CA ILE A 128 -3.20 9.59 2.52
C ILE A 128 -4.73 9.55 2.49
N ALA A 129 -5.32 8.52 1.89
CA ALA A 129 -6.77 8.39 1.82
C ALA A 129 -7.40 8.29 3.22
N LEU A 130 -6.82 7.46 4.11
CA LEU A 130 -7.31 7.31 5.49
C LEU A 130 -7.20 8.60 6.28
N THR A 131 -6.00 9.20 6.32
CA THR A 131 -5.77 10.43 7.09
C THR A 131 -6.58 11.59 6.54
N GLY A 132 -6.68 11.74 5.21
CA GLY A 132 -7.52 12.74 4.57
C GLY A 132 -9.00 12.56 4.95
N MET A 133 -9.46 11.32 5.04
CA MET A 133 -10.84 11.04 5.44
C MET A 133 -11.11 11.33 6.92
N LEU A 134 -10.16 11.02 7.81
CA LEU A 134 -10.20 11.42 9.21
C LEU A 134 -10.20 12.94 9.38
N LEU A 135 -9.43 13.67 8.56
CA LEU A 135 -9.39 15.14 8.57
C LEU A 135 -10.71 15.78 8.16
N LEU A 136 -11.34 15.23 7.14
CA LEU A 136 -12.70 15.64 6.74
C LEU A 136 -13.72 15.31 7.84
N GLY A 137 -13.37 14.42 8.78
CA GLY A 137 -14.23 14.01 9.88
C GLY A 137 -15.47 13.28 9.41
N VAL A 138 -15.33 12.56 8.29
CA VAL A 138 -16.39 11.73 7.76
C VAL A 138 -16.69 10.69 8.83
N ARG A 139 -17.87 10.79 9.43
CA ARG A 139 -18.40 9.71 10.27
C ARG A 139 -19.01 8.65 9.34
N PRO A 140 -19.04 7.37 9.74
CA PRO A 140 -19.71 6.37 8.92
C PRO A 140 -21.15 6.82 8.64
N VAL A 141 -21.56 6.76 7.38
CA VAL A 141 -22.91 7.15 6.95
C VAL A 141 -23.94 6.36 7.76
N GLY A 142 -24.88 7.06 8.40
CA GLY A 142 -25.87 6.47 9.32
C GLY A 142 -25.62 6.72 10.81
N PHE A 143 -24.49 7.33 11.17
CA PHE A 143 -24.14 7.71 12.55
C PHE A 143 -24.20 9.23 12.79
N GLU A 144 -24.80 9.97 11.86
CA GLU A 144 -24.99 11.41 12.01
C GLU A 144 -26.00 11.67 13.13
N GLY A 145 -25.61 12.42 14.17
CA GLY A 145 -26.45 12.73 15.33
C GLY A 145 -26.45 11.70 16.46
N ILE A 146 -25.73 10.58 16.34
CA ILE A 146 -25.52 9.64 17.45
C ILE A 146 -24.28 10.07 18.22
N GLU A 147 -24.46 10.74 19.36
CA GLU A 147 -23.39 11.08 20.29
C GLU A 147 -23.39 10.05 21.45
N PRO A 148 -22.38 9.18 21.54
CA PRO A 148 -22.20 8.31 22.69
C PRO A 148 -21.87 9.20 23.88
N GLY A 149 -22.74 9.21 24.89
CA GLY A 149 -22.53 10.00 26.09
C GLY A 149 -23.17 9.32 27.30
N PRO A 150 -22.58 9.45 28.50
CA PRO A 150 -23.21 9.04 29.75
C PRO A 150 -24.32 10.05 30.10
N GLY A 151 -25.37 10.10 29.27
CA GLY A 151 -26.57 10.84 29.60
C GLY A 151 -27.24 10.21 30.83
N PRO A 152 -27.78 11.00 31.79
CA PRO A 152 -28.31 10.51 33.06
C PRO A 152 -29.69 9.85 32.92
N GLY A 153 -29.85 8.92 31.98
CA GLY A 153 -31.13 8.28 31.70
C GLY A 153 -31.01 6.81 31.24
N PRO A 154 -32.04 5.99 31.48
CA PRO A 154 -32.05 4.56 31.14
C PRO A 154 -31.94 4.27 29.63
N ALA A 155 -32.10 5.28 28.77
CA ALA A 155 -31.94 5.17 27.32
C ALA A 155 -30.49 5.39 26.81
N GLY A 156 -29.57 5.92 27.64
CA GLY A 156 -28.19 6.22 27.21
C GLY A 156 -27.30 4.98 27.04
N LEU A 157 -27.49 3.98 27.92
CA LEU A 157 -26.77 2.69 27.85
C LEU A 157 -27.08 1.88 26.59
N PRO A 158 -28.35 1.64 26.19
CA PRO A 158 -28.63 0.87 24.97
C PRO A 158 -28.17 1.59 23.69
N LEU A 159 -28.24 2.93 23.62
CA LEU A 159 -27.74 3.69 22.48
C LEU A 159 -26.20 3.61 22.35
N THR A 160 -25.50 3.74 23.48
CA THR A 160 -24.04 3.61 23.52
C THR A 160 -23.62 2.18 23.15
N ALA A 161 -24.28 1.16 23.70
CA ALA A 161 -24.02 -0.24 23.35
C ALA A 161 -24.29 -0.52 21.86
N PHE A 162 -25.37 0.02 21.29
CA PHE A 162 -25.67 -0.08 19.87
C PHE A 162 -24.61 0.60 19.00
N TYR A 163 -24.14 1.78 19.39
CA TYR A 163 -23.05 2.49 18.72
C TYR A 163 -21.75 1.66 18.71
N PHE A 164 -21.34 1.10 19.87
CA PHE A 164 -20.17 0.23 19.94
C PHE A 164 -20.35 -1.05 19.13
N ALA A 165 -21.51 -1.70 19.21
CA ALA A 165 -21.80 -2.92 18.46
C ALA A 165 -21.73 -2.69 16.94
N SER A 166 -22.24 -1.56 16.48
CA SER A 166 -22.22 -1.20 15.05
C SER A 166 -20.82 -0.78 14.58
N LEU A 167 -19.98 -0.16 15.43
CA LEU A 167 -18.54 0.03 15.15
C LEU A 167 -17.80 -1.31 15.01
N VAL A 168 -18.05 -2.26 15.93
CA VAL A 168 -17.46 -3.60 15.87
C VAL A 168 -17.90 -4.33 14.60
N LEU A 169 -19.19 -4.28 14.25
CA LEU A 169 -19.70 -4.87 13.01
C LEU A 169 -19.04 -4.25 11.77
N ASN A 170 -18.91 -2.91 11.73
CA ASN A 170 -18.24 -2.20 10.65
C ASN A 170 -16.78 -2.66 10.49
N LEU A 171 -16.06 -2.82 11.61
CA LEU A 171 -14.69 -3.33 11.63
C LEU A 171 -14.61 -4.77 11.12
N VAL A 172 -15.51 -5.66 11.57
CA VAL A 172 -15.57 -7.05 11.12
C VAL A 172 -15.81 -7.12 9.60
N LEU A 173 -16.77 -6.34 9.08
CA LEU A 173 -17.03 -6.28 7.65
C LEU A 173 -15.81 -5.74 6.87
N ALA A 174 -15.13 -4.71 7.40
CA ALA A 174 -13.90 -4.19 6.82
C ALA A 174 -12.83 -5.29 6.72
N VAL A 175 -12.57 -6.03 7.81
CA VAL A 175 -11.62 -7.16 7.82
C VAL A 175 -12.01 -8.22 6.78
N VAL A 176 -13.30 -8.60 6.71
CA VAL A 176 -13.77 -9.57 5.71
C VAL A 176 -13.52 -9.06 4.28
N THR A 177 -13.83 -7.80 3.99
CA THR A 177 -13.58 -7.23 2.65
C THR A 177 -12.09 -7.16 2.28
N LEU A 178 -11.23 -6.88 3.26
CA LEU A 178 -9.78 -6.88 3.10
C LEU A 178 -9.23 -8.30 2.86
N LEU A 179 -9.68 -9.30 3.63
CA LEU A 179 -9.34 -10.72 3.43
C LEU A 179 -9.80 -11.24 2.06
N LYS A 180 -10.87 -10.65 1.52
CA LYS A 180 -11.35 -10.89 0.15
C LYS A 180 -10.54 -10.18 -0.94
N GLY A 181 -9.47 -9.46 -0.58
CA GLY A 181 -8.56 -8.80 -1.51
C GLY A 181 -9.12 -7.51 -2.14
N LYS A 182 -10.11 -6.87 -1.50
CA LYS A 182 -10.76 -5.66 -2.01
C LYS A 182 -10.38 -4.44 -1.17
N ILE A 183 -9.08 -4.11 -1.20
CA ILE A 183 -8.47 -3.04 -0.39
C ILE A 183 -9.25 -1.72 -0.49
N TRP A 184 -9.52 -1.24 -1.71
CA TRP A 184 -10.24 0.02 -1.93
C TRP A 184 -11.68 0.02 -1.43
N THR A 185 -12.43 -1.07 -1.63
CA THR A 185 -13.81 -1.13 -1.10
C THR A 185 -13.84 -1.29 0.41
N GLY A 186 -12.85 -1.95 1.00
CA GLY A 186 -12.69 -2.02 2.45
C GLY A 186 -12.36 -0.66 3.06
N LEU A 187 -11.46 0.09 2.42
CA LEU A 187 -11.03 1.41 2.88
C LEU A 187 -12.16 2.44 2.81
N ILE A 188 -12.78 2.57 1.64
CA ILE A 188 -13.91 3.49 1.43
C ILE A 188 -15.12 3.02 2.23
N GLY A 189 -15.30 1.70 2.34
CA GLY A 189 -16.41 1.11 3.07
C GLY A 189 -16.39 1.35 4.57
N LEU A 190 -15.24 1.60 5.18
CA LEU A 190 -15.16 1.98 6.61
C LEU A 190 -16.07 3.19 6.93
N PHE A 191 -16.29 4.05 5.94
CA PHE A 191 -17.10 5.25 6.04
C PHE A 191 -18.43 5.15 5.30
N VAL A 192 -18.52 4.23 4.33
CA VAL A 192 -19.75 3.90 3.63
C VAL A 192 -20.05 2.42 3.89
N PRO A 193 -20.68 2.07 5.04
CA PRO A 193 -20.87 0.69 5.47
C PRO A 193 -21.55 -0.20 4.42
N PHE A 194 -22.39 0.40 3.56
CA PHE A 194 -22.99 -0.28 2.42
C PHE A 194 -21.96 -0.91 1.46
N LEU A 195 -20.83 -0.24 1.20
CA LEU A 195 -19.76 -0.80 0.37
C LEU A 195 -19.08 -1.98 1.06
N LEU A 196 -19.01 -2.01 2.39
CA LEU A 196 -18.51 -3.18 3.10
C LEU A 196 -19.47 -4.36 2.99
N LEU A 197 -20.77 -4.12 3.09
CA LEU A 197 -21.78 -5.15 2.91
C LEU A 197 -21.68 -5.77 1.51
N VAL A 198 -21.65 -4.93 0.47
CA VAL A 198 -21.45 -5.37 -0.93
C VAL A 198 -20.11 -6.08 -1.10
N GLY A 199 -19.04 -5.55 -0.51
CA GLY A 199 -17.71 -6.13 -0.52
C GLY A 199 -17.65 -7.50 0.16
N ALA A 200 -18.39 -7.67 1.25
CA ALA A 200 -18.47 -8.88 2.06
C ALA A 200 -19.38 -9.93 1.44
N ILE A 201 -20.45 -9.56 0.74
CA ILE A 201 -21.32 -10.52 0.02
C ILE A 201 -20.65 -11.00 -1.27
N ARG A 202 -20.04 -10.08 -2.03
CA ARG A 202 -19.51 -10.39 -3.37
C ARG A 202 -18.30 -11.35 -3.29
N VAL A 203 -18.13 -12.16 -4.33
CA VAL A 203 -17.05 -13.15 -4.48
C VAL A 203 -15.68 -12.54 -4.16
N ALA A 204 -14.84 -13.32 -3.46
CA ALA A 204 -13.48 -12.93 -3.08
C ALA A 204 -12.54 -12.94 -4.29
N ARG A 205 -11.44 -12.19 -4.23
CA ARG A 205 -10.44 -12.22 -5.30
C ARG A 205 -9.69 -13.57 -5.29
N PRO A 206 -9.42 -14.18 -6.45
CA PRO A 206 -8.79 -15.49 -6.55
C PRO A 206 -7.41 -15.59 -5.86
N ALA A 207 -6.64 -14.50 -5.80
CA ALA A 207 -5.35 -14.46 -5.12
C ALA A 207 -5.42 -14.08 -3.62
N SER A 208 -6.63 -13.87 -3.05
CA SER A 208 -6.77 -13.41 -1.67
C SER A 208 -6.68 -14.56 -0.65
N PRO A 209 -6.32 -14.27 0.63
CA PRO A 209 -6.34 -15.28 1.70
C PRO A 209 -7.68 -16.01 1.79
N TRP A 210 -8.79 -15.27 1.68
CA TRP A 210 -10.14 -15.83 1.68
C TRP A 210 -10.36 -16.86 0.57
N ALA A 211 -9.93 -16.58 -0.65
CA ALA A 211 -10.07 -17.54 -1.76
C ALA A 211 -9.19 -18.78 -1.54
N ARG A 212 -7.99 -18.63 -0.97
CA ARG A 212 -7.12 -19.78 -0.65
C ARG A 212 -7.72 -20.70 0.42
N TRP A 213 -8.39 -20.12 1.42
CA TRP A 213 -9.00 -20.90 2.49
C TRP A 213 -10.33 -21.52 2.09
N TRP A 214 -11.16 -20.82 1.30
CA TRP A 214 -12.55 -21.21 1.07
C TRP A 214 -12.86 -21.69 -0.35
N TYR A 215 -12.00 -21.45 -1.34
CA TYR A 215 -12.24 -21.86 -2.73
C TYR A 215 -11.28 -22.97 -3.15
N ALA A 216 -11.82 -24.17 -3.35
CA ALA A 216 -11.07 -25.26 -3.95
C ALA A 216 -10.64 -24.89 -5.39
N PRO A 217 -9.39 -25.24 -5.80
CA PRO A 217 -8.94 -25.07 -7.18
C PRO A 217 -9.92 -25.73 -8.17
N GLY A 218 -10.36 -24.99 -9.19
CA GLY A 218 -11.29 -25.49 -10.21
C GLY A 218 -12.79 -25.41 -9.88
N SER A 219 -13.18 -25.01 -8.66
CA SER A 219 -14.60 -24.81 -8.29
C SER A 219 -15.29 -23.74 -9.16
N ARG A 220 -16.62 -23.85 -9.35
CA ARG A 220 -17.44 -22.79 -10.01
C ARG A 220 -17.15 -21.41 -9.44
N LYS A 221 -17.01 -21.28 -8.11
CA LYS A 221 -16.71 -20.00 -7.44
C LYS A 221 -15.29 -19.49 -7.74
N HIS A 222 -14.30 -20.38 -7.88
CA HIS A 222 -12.93 -20.03 -8.27
C HIS A 222 -12.88 -19.53 -9.72
N ARG A 223 -13.55 -20.22 -10.66
CA ARG A 223 -13.63 -19.81 -12.07
C ARG A 223 -14.31 -18.46 -12.24
N SER A 224 -15.44 -18.23 -11.54
CA SER A 224 -16.09 -16.93 -11.53
C SER A 224 -15.21 -15.83 -10.95
N ALA A 225 -14.41 -16.13 -9.92
CA ALA A 225 -13.47 -15.17 -9.33
C ALA A 225 -12.35 -14.76 -10.32
N VAL A 226 -11.81 -15.73 -11.07
CA VAL A 226 -10.79 -15.51 -12.11
C VAL A 226 -11.35 -14.66 -13.26
N TRP A 227 -12.52 -15.03 -13.79
CA TRP A 227 -13.15 -14.30 -14.91
C TRP A 227 -13.39 -12.82 -14.59
N HIS A 228 -13.88 -12.51 -13.37
CA HIS A 228 -14.11 -11.13 -12.95
C HIS A 228 -12.81 -10.34 -12.76
N GLU A 229 -11.73 -10.98 -12.31
CA GLU A 229 -10.42 -10.35 -12.19
C GLU A 229 -9.85 -9.98 -13.57
N GLU A 230 -10.00 -10.87 -14.55
CA GLU A 230 -9.55 -10.64 -15.92
C GLU A 230 -10.34 -9.53 -16.63
N ARG A 231 -11.67 -9.52 -16.47
CA ARG A 231 -12.57 -8.56 -17.14
C ARG A 231 -12.42 -7.14 -16.60
N PHE A 232 -12.43 -6.97 -15.28
CA PHE A 232 -12.55 -5.64 -14.67
C PHE A 232 -11.23 -5.09 -14.12
N ARG A 233 -10.35 -5.94 -13.58
CA ARG A 233 -9.18 -5.48 -12.82
C ARG A 233 -7.92 -5.41 -13.65
N ARG A 234 -7.64 -6.38 -14.51
CA ARG A 234 -6.46 -6.33 -15.41
C ARG A 234 -6.37 -5.05 -16.26
N PRO A 235 -7.46 -4.48 -16.81
CA PRO A 235 -7.37 -3.18 -17.49
C PRO A 235 -7.08 -2.02 -16.53
N LEU A 236 -7.69 -2.00 -15.35
CA LEU A 236 -7.43 -0.97 -14.33
C LEU A 236 -6.00 -1.03 -13.78
N ILE A 237 -5.46 -2.23 -13.55
CA ILE A 237 -4.06 -2.42 -13.14
C ILE A 237 -3.14 -1.92 -14.24
N ARG A 238 -3.40 -2.25 -15.52
CA ARG A 238 -2.61 -1.74 -16.64
C ARG A 238 -2.64 -0.22 -16.74
N GLY A 239 -3.82 0.40 -16.59
CA GLY A 239 -3.95 1.86 -16.54
C GLY A 239 -3.21 2.47 -15.35
N LYS A 240 -3.31 1.88 -14.16
CA LYS A 240 -2.57 2.30 -12.97
C LYS A 240 -1.06 2.19 -13.18
N ILE A 241 -0.57 1.07 -13.71
CA ILE A 241 0.85 0.85 -14.01
C ILE A 241 1.33 1.92 -14.98
N TRP A 242 0.55 2.22 -16.02
CA TRP A 242 0.87 3.29 -16.97
C TRP A 242 0.98 4.67 -16.30
N VAL A 243 0.04 5.03 -15.43
CA VAL A 243 0.12 6.28 -14.65
C VAL A 243 1.34 6.27 -13.71
N GLN A 244 1.59 5.15 -13.03
CA GLN A 244 2.72 5.00 -12.13
C GLN A 244 4.06 5.08 -12.88
N GLU A 245 4.18 4.51 -14.08
CA GLU A 245 5.37 4.61 -14.93
C GLU A 245 5.55 6.01 -15.51
N PHE A 246 4.46 6.70 -15.83
CA PHE A 246 4.48 8.10 -16.23
C PHE A 246 5.01 9.00 -15.10
N ILE A 247 4.57 8.76 -13.86
CA ILE A 247 5.00 9.51 -12.68
C ILE A 247 6.41 9.10 -12.23
N ALA A 248 6.73 7.81 -12.24
CA ALA A 248 7.98 7.25 -11.69
C ALA A 248 9.15 7.21 -12.70
N GLY A 249 8.90 7.44 -13.99
CA GLY A 249 9.85 7.17 -15.06
C GLY A 249 9.98 5.66 -15.32
N ARG A 250 10.10 5.25 -16.59
CA ARG A 250 10.16 3.83 -16.99
C ARG A 250 11.23 3.08 -16.20
N HIS A 251 10.83 2.02 -15.50
CA HIS A 251 11.73 1.15 -14.73
C HIS A 251 12.27 -0.04 -15.55
N ASP A 252 12.20 0.03 -16.88
CA ASP A 252 12.69 -1.02 -17.77
C ASP A 252 14.15 -0.78 -18.13
N LEU A 253 15.03 -0.84 -17.15
CA LEU A 253 16.46 -1.07 -17.39
C LEU A 253 16.81 -2.37 -16.67
N ILE A 254 16.70 -3.48 -17.39
CA ILE A 254 17.41 -4.72 -17.05
C ILE A 254 18.86 -4.30 -16.76
N PRO A 255 19.41 -4.54 -15.56
CA PRO A 255 20.82 -4.27 -15.26
C PRO A 255 21.69 -4.90 -16.37
N PRO A 256 22.69 -4.20 -16.92
CA PRO A 256 23.52 -4.71 -18.02
C PRO A 256 24.06 -6.13 -17.74
N GLU A 257 24.34 -6.41 -16.47
CA GLU A 257 24.80 -7.68 -15.92
C GLU A 257 23.86 -8.88 -16.21
N LEU A 258 22.54 -8.66 -16.21
CA LEU A 258 21.54 -9.69 -16.50
C LEU A 258 21.28 -9.85 -18.00
N ARG A 259 21.62 -8.85 -18.82
CA ARG A 259 21.56 -8.93 -20.29
C ARG A 259 22.55 -9.96 -20.82
N HIS A 260 23.77 -9.94 -20.29
CA HIS A 260 24.84 -10.87 -20.69
C HIS A 260 24.54 -12.32 -20.30
N ARG A 261 23.92 -12.57 -19.14
CA ARG A 261 23.50 -13.93 -18.73
C ARG A 261 22.41 -14.53 -19.62
N ARG A 262 21.46 -13.71 -20.09
CA ARG A 262 20.38 -14.19 -20.97
C ARG A 262 20.90 -14.46 -22.38
N LEU A 263 21.77 -13.59 -22.91
CA LEU A 263 22.41 -13.78 -24.22
C LEU A 263 23.38 -14.97 -24.22
N GLY A 264 24.21 -15.12 -23.18
CA GLY A 264 25.13 -16.26 -23.06
C GLY A 264 24.42 -17.60 -22.89
N ARG A 265 23.22 -17.62 -22.28
CA ARG A 265 22.41 -18.84 -22.15
C ARG A 265 21.75 -19.26 -23.46
N THR A 266 21.27 -18.31 -24.25
CA THR A 266 20.70 -18.58 -25.58
C THR A 266 21.76 -19.07 -26.58
N ASP A 267 22.98 -18.54 -26.49
CA ASP A 267 24.07 -18.98 -27.37
C ASP A 267 24.54 -20.40 -27.02
N HIS A 268 24.56 -20.74 -25.72
CA HIS A 268 24.96 -22.07 -25.28
C HIS A 268 23.90 -23.14 -25.57
N GLU A 269 22.62 -22.85 -25.36
CA GLU A 269 21.50 -23.75 -25.69
C GLU A 269 21.40 -23.97 -27.22
N GLY A 270 21.61 -22.94 -28.03
CA GLY A 270 21.62 -23.03 -29.49
C GLY A 270 22.86 -23.75 -30.08
N ALA A 271 23.98 -23.80 -29.36
CA ALA A 271 25.16 -24.57 -29.72
C ALA A 271 24.99 -26.06 -29.39
N VAL A 272 24.40 -26.37 -28.23
CA VAL A 272 24.12 -27.76 -27.80
C VAL A 272 23.09 -28.41 -28.71
N ASP A 273 22.01 -27.70 -29.08
CA ASP A 273 21.00 -28.23 -30.02
C ASP A 273 21.58 -28.51 -31.42
N ARG A 274 22.48 -27.64 -31.91
CA ARG A 274 23.18 -27.84 -33.19
C ARG A 274 24.15 -29.02 -33.15
N SER A 275 24.84 -29.27 -32.04
CA SER A 275 25.68 -30.48 -31.89
C SER A 275 24.84 -31.75 -31.87
N ARG A 276 23.65 -31.72 -31.25
CA ARG A 276 22.78 -32.89 -31.10
C ARG A 276 22.14 -33.30 -32.43
N ARG A 277 21.72 -32.33 -33.25
CA ARG A 277 21.23 -32.58 -34.62
C ARG A 277 22.30 -33.08 -35.59
N ARG A 278 23.58 -32.79 -35.36
CA ARG A 278 24.68 -33.33 -36.19
C ARG A 278 25.08 -34.77 -35.84
N SER A 279 24.75 -35.24 -34.63
CA SER A 279 25.07 -36.59 -34.16
C SER A 279 23.97 -37.62 -34.42
N GLU A 280 22.78 -37.22 -34.86
CA GLU A 280 21.72 -38.17 -35.22
C GLU A 280 21.92 -38.68 -36.66
N PRO A 281 22.08 -40.00 -36.87
CA PRO A 281 22.11 -40.56 -38.22
C PRO A 281 20.74 -40.43 -38.88
N PRO A 282 20.67 -40.19 -40.20
CA PRO A 282 19.40 -40.06 -40.90
C PRO A 282 18.57 -41.34 -40.75
N ALA A 283 17.31 -41.18 -40.34
CA ALA A 283 16.35 -42.26 -40.18
C ALA A 283 16.19 -43.00 -41.52
N ARG A 284 16.46 -44.31 -41.52
CA ARG A 284 16.26 -45.17 -42.69
C ARG A 284 14.76 -45.36 -42.90
N HIS A 285 14.28 -44.97 -44.08
CA HIS A 285 12.94 -45.30 -44.56
C HIS A 285 12.80 -46.84 -44.66
N PRO A 286 11.74 -47.45 -44.09
CA PRO A 286 11.39 -48.82 -44.42
C PRO A 286 10.74 -48.83 -45.81
N SER A 287 11.37 -49.54 -46.73
CA SER A 287 10.83 -49.88 -48.05
C SER A 287 9.58 -50.74 -47.89
N GLU A 288 8.49 -50.33 -48.54
CA GLU A 288 7.36 -51.19 -48.89
C GLU A 288 7.88 -52.36 -49.73
N HIS A 289 7.52 -53.60 -49.39
CA HIS A 289 7.18 -54.64 -50.36
C HIS A 289 6.65 -55.92 -49.67
N ASN A 290 5.43 -56.28 -50.09
CA ASN A 290 4.77 -57.59 -50.17
C ASN A 290 4.71 -58.50 -48.93
#